data_AF-A0A2C9LQ11-F1
#
_entry.id   AF-A0A2C9LQ11-F1
#
_cell.length_a   1.000
_cell.length_b   1.000
_cell.length_c   1.000
_cell.angle_alpha   90.00
_cell.angle_beta   90.00
_cell.angle_gamma   90.00
#
_symmetry.space_group_name_H-M   'P 1'
#
loop_
_entity.id
_entity.type
_entity.pdbx_description
1 polymer ?
#
loop_
_entity_poly.entity_id
_entity_poly.type
_entity_poly.pdbx_seq_one_letter_code
_entity_poly.pdbx_strand_id
1 'polypeptide(L)'
;MNETTELDLLLIGKTGNGKSATGNSILTHQLFKHSSSAISVTKKVKEGFGKYGDLKIKVVDSPGVGDTRMDSQKAILKVTKALKEAIMINPRGYHAFLILLKFGGRYTGEEQDAIKNLKAVLGDTFVREFCILVMSYGDCFKTDPDIDDGMTFEKWCAIQEGPLKELMAECGNRIV
;
A
#
# COMPACT_ATOMS: atom_id res chain seq x y z
N MET A 1 -34.98 -1.51 3.23
CA MET A 1 -33.78 -2.37 3.21
C MET A 1 -32.61 -1.44 3.48
N ASN A 2 -31.86 -1.63 4.57
CA ASN A 2 -30.69 -0.78 4.83
C ASN A 2 -29.61 -1.20 3.84
N GLU A 3 -29.27 -0.33 2.90
CA GLU A 3 -28.10 -0.52 2.03
C GLU A 3 -26.88 -0.71 2.93
N THR A 4 -26.28 -1.88 2.85
CA THR A 4 -25.00 -2.10 3.54
C THR A 4 -23.94 -1.39 2.71
N THR A 5 -23.28 -0.38 3.27
CA THR A 5 -22.14 0.26 2.62
C THR A 5 -20.99 -0.74 2.58
N GLU A 6 -20.36 -0.88 1.42
CA GLU A 6 -19.19 -1.75 1.21
C GLU A 6 -17.99 -0.87 0.86
N LEU A 7 -16.84 -1.19 1.46
CA LEU A 7 -15.57 -0.53 1.21
C LEU A 7 -14.53 -1.57 0.79
N ASP A 8 -14.03 -1.41 -0.42
CA ASP A 8 -13.08 -2.34 -1.03
C ASP A 8 -11.74 -1.64 -1.24
N LEU A 9 -10.69 -2.19 -0.63
CA LEU A 9 -9.35 -1.62 -0.58
C LEU A 9 -8.33 -2.58 -1.21
N LEU A 10 -7.45 -2.06 -2.06
CA LEU A 10 -6.29 -2.81 -2.56
C LEU A 10 -4.99 -2.28 -1.96
N LEU A 11 -4.18 -3.16 -1.39
CA LEU A 11 -2.86 -2.82 -0.86
C LEU A 11 -1.78 -2.99 -1.94
N ILE A 12 -0.99 -1.94 -2.16
CA ILE A 12 0.12 -1.87 -3.12
C ILE A 12 1.38 -1.45 -2.38
N GLY A 13 2.54 -1.97 -2.78
CA GLY A 13 3.82 -1.57 -2.20
C GLY A 13 4.84 -2.70 -2.22
N LYS A 14 6.09 -2.38 -1.90
CA LYS A 14 7.18 -3.35 -1.88
C LYS A 14 7.01 -4.42 -0.80
N THR A 15 7.66 -5.57 -0.99
CA THR A 15 7.76 -6.61 0.05
C THR A 15 8.48 -6.01 1.27
N GLY A 16 7.91 -6.20 2.46
CA GLY A 16 8.45 -5.62 3.70
C GLY A 16 7.85 -4.26 4.08
N ASN A 17 7.10 -3.57 3.21
CA ASN A 17 6.43 -2.29 3.54
C ASN A 17 5.15 -2.48 4.39
N GLY A 18 4.99 -3.61 5.09
CA GLY A 18 3.88 -3.77 6.03
C GLY A 18 2.47 -3.94 5.44
N LYS A 19 2.30 -4.37 4.17
CA LYS A 19 0.97 -4.60 3.55
C LYS A 19 0.07 -5.50 4.37
N SER A 20 0.50 -6.74 4.58
CA SER A 20 -0.28 -7.73 5.33
C SER A 20 -0.57 -7.27 6.78
N ALA A 21 0.37 -6.58 7.43
CA ALA A 21 0.19 -6.04 8.77
C ALA A 21 -0.87 -4.92 8.80
N THR A 22 -0.79 -3.98 7.85
CA THR A 22 -1.77 -2.90 7.67
C THR A 22 -3.14 -3.45 7.36
N GLY A 23 -3.24 -4.46 6.50
CA GLY A 23 -4.51 -5.15 6.21
C GLY A 23 -5.13 -5.78 7.46
N ASN A 24 -4.33 -6.41 8.32
CA ASN A 24 -4.83 -6.94 9.60
C ASN A 24 -5.29 -5.83 10.55
N SER A 25 -4.56 -4.71 10.60
CA SER A 25 -4.96 -3.54 11.41
C SER A 25 -6.30 -2.96 10.94
N ILE A 26 -6.50 -2.81 9.63
CA ILE A 26 -7.77 -2.34 9.05
C ILE A 26 -8.91 -3.29 9.38
N LEU A 27 -8.68 -4.60 9.27
CA LEU A 27 -9.70 -5.62 9.51
C LEU A 27 -9.93 -5.92 11.00
N THR A 28 -9.11 -5.39 11.91
CA THR A 28 -9.14 -5.59 13.37
C THR A 28 -8.94 -7.05 13.82
N HIS A 29 -8.48 -7.94 12.95
CA HIS A 29 -8.18 -9.33 13.25
C HIS A 29 -7.03 -9.85 12.35
N GLN A 30 -6.38 -10.95 12.75
CA GLN A 30 -5.22 -11.49 12.04
C GLN A 30 -5.63 -12.51 10.95
N LEU A 31 -5.89 -12.04 9.72
CA LEU A 31 -6.15 -12.92 8.56
C LEU A 31 -4.94 -13.10 7.65
N PHE A 32 -4.20 -12.03 7.40
CA PHE A 32 -3.03 -12.09 6.54
C PHE A 32 -1.83 -12.54 7.35
N LYS A 33 -1.27 -13.71 6.98
CA LYS A 33 0.04 -14.13 7.49
C LYS A 33 1.08 -13.08 7.11
N HIS A 34 1.60 -12.35 8.08
CA HIS A 34 2.73 -11.44 7.95
C HIS A 34 3.97 -12.10 8.55
N SER A 35 5.16 -11.76 8.06
CA SER A 35 6.43 -12.28 8.58
C SER A 35 7.50 -11.23 8.42
N SER A 36 8.39 -11.15 9.41
CA SER A 36 9.58 -10.28 9.43
C SER A 36 10.73 -10.81 8.56
N SER A 37 10.58 -11.99 7.96
CA SER A 37 11.60 -12.58 7.07
C SER A 37 11.76 -11.79 5.76
N ALA A 38 12.99 -11.73 5.25
CA ALA A 38 13.31 -11.22 3.90
C ALA A 38 12.68 -12.05 2.76
N ILE A 39 11.98 -13.15 3.08
CA ILE A 39 11.25 -13.98 2.14
C ILE A 39 9.79 -13.52 2.09
N SER A 40 9.28 -13.21 0.89
CA SER A 40 7.85 -12.95 0.71
C SER A 40 7.03 -14.17 1.14
N VAL A 41 6.19 -13.99 2.17
CA VAL A 41 5.23 -15.00 2.63
C VAL A 41 3.95 -14.96 1.79
N THR A 42 3.63 -13.82 1.19
CA THR A 42 2.47 -13.64 0.32
C THR A 42 2.86 -13.90 -1.14
N LYS A 43 2.65 -15.14 -1.58
CA LYS A 43 2.96 -15.61 -2.96
C LYS A 43 1.78 -15.47 -3.94
N LYS A 44 0.60 -15.09 -3.45
CA LYS A 44 -0.65 -14.97 -4.20
C LYS A 44 -1.46 -13.80 -3.63
N VAL A 45 -2.35 -13.23 -4.44
CA VAL A 45 -3.35 -12.28 -3.96
C VAL A 45 -4.23 -12.96 -2.90
N LYS A 46 -4.52 -12.25 -1.81
CA LYS A 46 -5.39 -12.72 -0.72
C LYS A 46 -6.43 -11.66 -0.41
N GLU A 47 -7.64 -12.10 -0.12
CA GLU A 47 -8.72 -11.23 0.31
C GLU A 47 -9.02 -11.50 1.78
N GLY A 48 -9.32 -10.44 2.51
CA GLY A 48 -9.78 -10.48 3.89
C GLY A 48 -11.00 -9.61 4.05
N PHE A 49 -11.91 -10.01 4.93
CA PHE A 49 -13.17 -9.33 5.16
C PHE A 49 -13.32 -8.96 6.62
N GLY A 50 -13.89 -7.80 6.88
CA GLY A 50 -14.16 -7.28 8.22
C GLY A 50 -15.37 -6.36 8.21
N LYS A 51 -15.72 -5.85 9.39
CA LYS A 51 -16.86 -4.95 9.57
C LYS A 51 -16.52 -3.90 10.62
N TYR A 52 -16.85 -2.64 10.35
CA TYR A 52 -16.75 -1.53 11.29
C TYR A 52 -18.10 -0.80 11.36
N GLY A 53 -18.80 -0.86 12.50
CA GLY A 53 -20.19 -0.41 12.54
C GLY A 53 -21.02 -1.22 11.54
N ASP A 54 -21.72 -0.57 10.60
CA ASP A 54 -22.44 -1.23 9.50
C ASP A 54 -21.66 -1.32 8.18
N LEU A 55 -20.45 -0.76 8.14
CA LEU A 55 -19.57 -0.79 6.97
C LEU A 55 -18.90 -2.15 6.84
N LYS A 56 -19.13 -2.85 5.72
CA LYS A 56 -18.35 -4.03 5.35
C LYS A 56 -17.06 -3.59 4.68
N ILE A 57 -15.94 -4.18 5.08
CA ILE A 57 -14.63 -3.85 4.55
C ILE A 57 -14.03 -5.09 3.91
N LYS A 58 -13.67 -4.99 2.63
CA LYS A 58 -12.83 -5.96 1.93
C LYS A 58 -11.44 -5.35 1.76
N VAL A 59 -10.42 -6.08 2.20
CA VAL A 59 -9.02 -5.72 1.96
C VAL A 59 -8.40 -6.80 1.08
N VAL A 60 -7.73 -6.37 0.02
CA VAL A 60 -6.98 -7.25 -0.88
C VAL A 60 -5.49 -6.99 -0.68
N ASP A 61 -4.79 -8.01 -0.16
CA ASP A 61 -3.34 -8.01 -0.01
C ASP A 61 -2.70 -8.63 -1.26
N SER A 62 -1.83 -7.87 -1.92
CA SER A 62 -1.13 -8.29 -3.13
C SER A 62 0.35 -8.61 -2.85
N PRO A 63 0.97 -9.53 -3.62
CA PRO A 63 2.42 -9.70 -3.61
C PRO A 63 3.15 -8.38 -3.90
N GLY A 64 4.25 -8.10 -3.17
CA GLY A 64 5.01 -6.88 -3.35
C GLY A 64 5.95 -6.90 -4.55
N VAL A 65 6.30 -5.70 -5.02
CA VAL A 65 7.41 -5.47 -5.97
C VAL A 65 8.71 -5.62 -5.18
N GLY A 66 9.63 -6.49 -5.59
CA GLY A 66 10.94 -6.63 -4.92
C GLY A 66 11.18 -7.93 -4.16
N ASP A 67 10.75 -9.07 -4.71
CA ASP A 67 11.31 -10.37 -4.30
C ASP A 67 12.71 -10.51 -4.94
N THR A 68 13.75 -10.07 -4.22
CA THR A 68 15.17 -9.90 -4.64
C THR A 68 15.93 -11.20 -4.96
N ARG A 69 15.24 -12.25 -5.44
CA ARG A 69 15.86 -13.53 -5.82
C ARG A 69 15.49 -14.02 -7.22
N MET A 70 14.84 -13.18 -8.02
CA MET A 70 14.51 -13.49 -9.40
C MET A 70 15.07 -12.45 -10.35
N ASP A 71 15.49 -12.92 -11.53
CA ASP A 71 15.77 -12.11 -12.70
C ASP A 71 14.70 -11.02 -12.87
N SER A 72 15.13 -9.77 -13.12
CA SER A 72 14.31 -8.55 -13.01
C SER A 72 13.03 -8.63 -13.84
N GLN A 73 13.09 -9.26 -15.02
CA GLN A 73 11.93 -9.48 -15.88
C GLN A 73 10.90 -10.43 -15.29
N LYS A 74 11.32 -11.51 -14.61
CA LYS A 74 10.40 -12.46 -13.97
C LYS A 74 9.73 -11.87 -12.74
N ALA A 75 10.43 -11.00 -12.01
CA ALA A 75 9.85 -10.27 -10.89
C ALA A 75 8.74 -9.32 -11.37
N ILE A 76 9.01 -8.52 -12.42
CA ILE A 76 8.02 -7.63 -13.04
C ILE A 76 6.80 -8.42 -13.52
N LEU A 77 6.98 -9.53 -14.25
CA LEU A 77 5.87 -10.32 -14.76
C LEU A 77 4.97 -10.88 -13.64
N LYS A 78 5.58 -11.33 -12.54
CA LYS A 78 4.83 -11.83 -11.37
C LYS A 78 4.01 -10.74 -10.70
N VAL A 79 4.58 -9.56 -10.50
CA VAL A 79 3.90 -8.41 -9.92
C VAL A 79 2.74 -7.98 -10.81
N THR A 80 2.99 -7.82 -12.12
CA THR A 80 1.94 -7.47 -13.09
C THR A 80 0.82 -8.51 -13.11
N LYS A 81 1.15 -9.80 -13.08
CA LYS A 81 0.15 -10.87 -13.00
C LYS A 81 -0.66 -10.77 -11.71
N ALA A 82 -0.02 -10.55 -10.58
CA ALA A 82 -0.71 -10.45 -9.30
C ALA A 82 -1.59 -9.20 -9.19
N LEU A 83 -1.15 -8.07 -9.74
CA LEU A 83 -1.97 -6.86 -9.86
C LEU A 83 -3.18 -7.10 -10.78
N LYS A 84 -3.00 -7.77 -11.91
CA LYS A 84 -4.11 -8.18 -12.78
C LYS A 84 -5.08 -9.10 -12.05
N GLU A 85 -4.59 -10.11 -11.35
CA GLU A 85 -5.43 -10.99 -10.52
C GLU A 85 -6.20 -10.19 -9.47
N ALA A 86 -5.54 -9.25 -8.78
CA ALA A 86 -6.19 -8.39 -7.79
C ALA A 86 -7.26 -7.50 -8.41
N ILE A 87 -7.06 -6.96 -9.62
CA ILE A 87 -8.10 -6.19 -10.32
C ILE A 87 -9.27 -7.12 -10.71
N MET A 88 -8.98 -8.33 -11.21
CA MET A 88 -10.00 -9.27 -11.69
C MET A 88 -10.90 -9.84 -10.60
N ILE A 89 -10.41 -10.04 -9.37
CA ILE A 89 -11.23 -10.50 -8.24
C ILE A 89 -12.15 -9.41 -7.69
N ASN A 90 -12.04 -8.17 -8.20
CA ASN A 90 -12.94 -7.09 -7.86
C ASN A 90 -13.47 -6.34 -9.10
N PRO A 91 -14.40 -6.94 -9.87
CA PRO A 91 -14.87 -6.37 -11.14
C PRO A 91 -15.66 -5.07 -10.99
N ARG A 92 -16.14 -4.75 -9.78
CA ARG A 92 -16.80 -3.47 -9.46
C ARG A 92 -15.80 -2.34 -9.20
N GLY A 93 -14.50 -2.65 -9.18
CA GLY A 93 -13.44 -1.71 -8.84
C GLY A 93 -13.20 -1.61 -7.34
N TYR A 94 -12.15 -0.88 -6.99
CA TYR A 94 -11.79 -0.57 -5.61
C TYR A 94 -12.17 0.86 -5.28
N HIS A 95 -12.58 1.09 -4.04
CA HIS A 95 -12.89 2.43 -3.54
C HIS A 95 -11.61 3.23 -3.26
N ALA A 96 -10.55 2.56 -2.80
CA ALA A 96 -9.24 3.16 -2.65
C ALA A 96 -8.10 2.14 -2.82
N PHE A 97 -6.96 2.67 -3.26
CA PHE A 97 -5.72 1.93 -3.39
C PHE A 97 -4.73 2.47 -2.38
N LEU A 98 -4.30 1.64 -1.44
CA LEU A 98 -3.37 2.02 -0.39
C LEU A 98 -1.95 1.74 -0.87
N ILE A 99 -1.18 2.80 -1.12
CA ILE A 99 0.24 2.71 -1.46
C ILE A 99 1.02 2.69 -0.16
N LEU A 100 1.68 1.58 0.16
CA LEU A 100 2.45 1.44 1.39
C LEU A 100 3.93 1.71 1.16
N LEU A 101 4.45 2.66 1.93
CA LEU A 101 5.87 2.90 2.12
C LEU A 101 6.26 2.65 3.58
N LYS A 102 7.52 2.30 3.81
CA LYS A 102 8.06 2.10 5.16
C LYS A 102 8.68 3.41 5.66
N PHE A 103 8.29 3.86 6.85
CA PHE A 103 9.00 4.95 7.54
C PHE A 103 10.46 4.57 7.81
N GLY A 104 11.37 5.53 7.63
CA GLY A 104 12.83 5.30 7.62
C GLY A 104 13.35 4.54 6.39
N GLY A 105 12.45 4.13 5.47
CA GLY A 105 12.79 3.54 4.18
C GLY A 105 12.94 4.60 3.09
N ARG A 106 13.75 4.31 2.07
CA ARG A 106 13.85 5.15 0.87
C ARG A 106 12.70 4.84 -0.08
N TYR A 107 12.10 5.87 -0.68
CA TYR A 107 11.23 5.71 -1.85
C TYR A 107 12.09 5.44 -3.10
N THR A 108 12.22 4.17 -3.44
CA THR A 108 13.18 3.66 -4.42
C THR A 108 12.68 3.77 -5.86
N GLY A 109 13.59 3.69 -6.83
CA GLY A 109 13.23 3.64 -8.25
C GLY A 109 12.30 2.46 -8.60
N GLU A 110 12.42 1.33 -7.90
CA GLU A 110 11.52 0.19 -8.08
C GLU A 110 10.07 0.53 -7.70
N GLU A 111 9.87 1.30 -6.63
CA GLU A 111 8.53 1.73 -6.22
C GLU A 111 7.99 2.79 -7.19
N GLN A 112 8.84 3.70 -7.68
CA GLN A 112 8.47 4.67 -8.72
C GLN A 112 8.03 3.99 -10.02
N ASP A 113 8.80 3.00 -10.48
CA ASP A 113 8.47 2.21 -11.68
C ASP A 113 7.17 1.43 -11.50
N ALA A 114 6.90 0.89 -10.31
CA ALA A 114 5.65 0.22 -10.00
C ALA A 114 4.44 1.16 -10.12
N ILE A 115 4.53 2.37 -9.58
CA ILE A 115 3.47 3.39 -9.71
C ILE A 115 3.31 3.82 -11.17
N LYS A 116 4.40 4.01 -11.91
CA LYS A 116 4.35 4.35 -13.34
C LYS A 116 3.65 3.26 -14.16
N ASN A 117 3.95 2.00 -13.89
CA ASN A 117 3.29 0.87 -14.56
C ASN A 117 1.81 0.79 -14.22
N LEU A 118 1.42 1.10 -12.98
CA LEU A 118 0.01 1.16 -12.58
C LEU A 118 -0.73 2.28 -13.30
N LYS A 119 -0.15 3.47 -13.43
CA LYS A 119 -0.73 4.58 -14.22
C LYS A 119 -0.93 4.19 -15.68
N ALA A 120 0.03 3.51 -16.28
CA ALA A 120 -0.08 3.03 -17.67
C ALA A 120 -1.25 2.05 -17.88
N VAL A 121 -1.70 1.36 -16.82
CA VAL A 121 -2.82 0.40 -16.87
C VAL A 121 -4.14 1.01 -16.43
N LEU A 122 -4.13 1.87 -15.39
CA LEU A 122 -5.32 2.39 -14.72
C LEU A 122 -5.63 3.85 -15.07
N GLY A 123 -4.78 4.50 -15.85
CA GLY A 123 -4.88 5.91 -16.25
C GLY A 123 -3.99 6.82 -15.42
N ASP A 124 -3.57 7.95 -16.00
CA ASP A 124 -2.64 8.90 -15.37
C ASP A 124 -3.24 9.61 -14.14
N THR A 125 -4.57 9.69 -14.06
CA THR A 125 -5.28 10.34 -12.93
C THR A 125 -5.49 9.42 -11.74
N PHE A 126 -5.21 8.12 -11.90
CA PHE A 126 -5.48 7.07 -10.92
C PHE A 126 -4.96 7.40 -9.52
N VAL A 127 -3.71 7.88 -9.43
CA VAL A 127 -3.08 8.20 -8.14
C VAL A 127 -3.82 9.34 -7.45
N ARG A 128 -4.17 10.39 -8.21
CA ARG A 128 -4.88 11.54 -7.69
C ARG A 128 -6.31 11.23 -7.26
N GLU A 129 -6.99 10.34 -7.95
CA GLU A 129 -8.42 10.08 -7.74
C GLU A 129 -8.68 8.96 -6.73
N PHE A 130 -7.81 7.96 -6.64
CA PHE A 130 -8.09 6.73 -5.90
C PHE A 130 -7.02 6.29 -4.90
N CYS A 131 -5.82 6.89 -4.91
CA CYS A 131 -4.75 6.45 -4.02
C CYS A 131 -4.71 7.21 -2.68
N ILE A 132 -4.33 6.49 -1.63
CA ILE A 132 -3.95 7.03 -0.33
C ILE A 132 -2.55 6.50 -0.02
N LEU A 133 -1.64 7.39 0.40
CA LEU A 133 -0.30 7.00 0.81
C LEU A 133 -0.33 6.59 2.29
N VAL A 134 0.20 5.41 2.59
CA VAL A 134 0.27 4.86 3.95
C VAL A 134 1.72 4.70 4.35
N MET A 135 2.13 5.36 5.43
CA MET A 135 3.45 5.21 6.04
C MET A 135 3.38 4.15 7.14
N SER A 136 3.80 2.94 6.79
CA SER A 136 3.98 1.84 7.75
C SER A 136 5.19 2.08 8.67
N TYR A 137 5.29 1.33 9.77
CA TYR A 137 6.33 1.53 10.81
C TYR A 137 6.23 2.89 11.51
N GLY A 138 5.02 3.42 11.70
CA GLY A 138 4.80 4.68 12.40
C GLY A 138 5.17 4.65 13.89
N ASP A 139 5.34 3.47 14.48
CA ASP A 139 5.96 3.29 15.80
C ASP A 139 7.42 3.73 15.79
N CYS A 140 8.15 3.46 14.70
CA CYS A 140 9.53 3.93 14.53
C CYS A 140 9.63 5.46 14.46
N PHE A 141 8.61 6.16 13.94
CA PHE A 141 8.59 7.63 13.88
C PHE A 141 8.74 8.26 15.27
N LYS A 142 8.07 7.69 16.28
CA LYS A 142 8.09 8.22 17.66
C LYS A 142 9.39 7.97 18.41
N THR A 143 10.19 7.02 17.92
CA THR A 143 11.45 6.60 18.54
C THR A 143 12.66 6.95 17.69
N ASP A 144 12.45 7.65 16.57
CA ASP A 144 13.51 7.98 15.64
C ASP A 144 14.36 9.12 16.24
N PRO A 145 15.68 8.93 16.42
CA PRO A 145 16.55 9.94 17.02
C PRO A 145 16.69 11.20 16.16
N ASP A 146 16.35 11.15 14.88
CA ASP A 146 16.39 12.30 13.96
C ASP A 146 15.06 13.07 13.94
N ILE A 147 14.06 12.65 14.74
CA ILE A 147 12.75 13.31 14.86
C ILE A 147 12.66 14.06 16.19
N ASP A 148 12.61 15.38 16.12
CA ASP A 148 12.45 16.25 17.28
C ASP A 148 11.09 16.05 17.99
N ASP A 149 11.04 16.25 19.31
CA ASP A 149 9.82 16.12 20.14
C ASP A 149 8.63 16.97 19.65
N GLY A 150 8.89 18.08 18.95
CA GLY A 150 7.86 18.98 18.39
C GLY A 150 7.42 18.64 16.96
N MET A 151 8.03 17.63 16.34
CA MET A 151 7.75 17.19 14.98
C MET A 151 6.51 16.31 14.95
N THR A 152 5.49 16.73 14.19
CA THR A 152 4.33 15.90 13.91
C THR A 152 4.52 15.19 12.57
N PHE A 153 3.78 14.11 12.33
CA PHE A 153 3.85 13.40 11.06
C PHE A 153 3.48 14.31 9.88
N GLU A 154 2.50 15.21 10.05
CA GLU A 154 2.10 16.17 9.03
C GLU A 154 3.23 17.17 8.71
N LYS A 155 3.94 17.66 9.73
CA LYS A 155 5.11 18.52 9.54
C LYS A 155 6.25 17.76 8.85
N TRP A 156 6.47 16.51 9.22
CA TRP A 156 7.45 15.64 8.56
C TRP A 156 7.12 15.45 7.07
N CYS A 157 5.85 15.21 6.72
CA CYS A 157 5.40 15.16 5.33
C CYS A 157 5.60 16.50 4.60
N ALA A 158 5.41 17.62 5.29
CA ALA A 158 5.55 18.95 4.69
C ALA A 158 6.99 19.24 4.23
N ILE A 159 7.99 18.77 4.98
CA ILE A 159 9.42 19.00 4.70
C ILE A 159 10.05 17.98 3.74
N GLN A 160 9.31 16.95 3.31
CA GLN A 160 9.86 15.98 2.35
C GLN A 160 10.15 16.64 1.01
N GLU A 161 11.16 16.12 0.30
CA GLU A 161 11.59 16.60 -1.01
C GLU A 161 11.66 15.47 -2.05
N GLY A 162 11.85 15.87 -3.30
CA GLY A 162 12.07 14.94 -4.42
C GLY A 162 10.89 14.02 -4.71
N PRO A 163 11.13 12.79 -5.20
CA PRO A 163 10.08 11.90 -5.70
C PRO A 163 9.01 11.55 -4.65
N LEU A 164 9.37 11.51 -3.35
CA LEU A 164 8.40 11.25 -2.30
C LEU A 164 7.42 12.42 -2.16
N LYS A 165 7.92 13.65 -2.21
CA LYS A 165 7.08 14.86 -2.18
C LYS A 165 6.13 14.94 -3.36
N GLU A 166 6.61 14.56 -4.55
CA GLU A 166 5.80 14.48 -5.77
C GLU A 166 4.67 13.47 -5.62
N LEU A 167 4.95 12.26 -5.10
CA LEU A 167 3.93 11.25 -4.85
C LEU A 167 2.91 11.72 -3.79
N MET A 168 3.36 12.36 -2.71
CA MET A 168 2.50 12.92 -1.67
C MET A 168 1.53 13.96 -2.25
N ALA A 169 2.06 14.87 -3.08
CA ALA A 169 1.26 15.90 -3.75
C ALA A 169 0.27 15.29 -4.74
N GLU A 170 0.70 14.28 -5.51
CA GLU A 170 -0.16 13.60 -6.47
C GLU A 170 -1.31 12.84 -5.79
N CYS A 171 -1.08 12.23 -4.63
CA CYS A 171 -2.11 11.66 -3.76
C CYS A 171 -3.03 12.72 -3.13
N GLY A 172 -2.92 14.01 -3.49
CA GLY A 172 -3.71 15.09 -2.91
C GLY A 172 -3.50 15.26 -1.42
N ASN A 173 -2.30 14.92 -0.91
CA ASN A 173 -1.96 14.89 0.52
C ASN A 173 -2.86 13.96 1.37
N ARG A 174 -3.50 12.95 0.76
CA ARG A 174 -4.13 11.85 1.50
C ARG A 174 -3.05 10.90 1.98
N ILE A 175 -2.53 11.17 3.17
CA ILE A 175 -1.41 10.45 3.78
C ILE A 175 -1.80 10.06 5.21
N VAL A 176 -1.49 8.83 5.61
CA VAL A 176 -1.75 8.28 6.95
C VAL A 176 -0.59 7.44 7.45
#